data_AF-A0A8I1IVY3-F1
#
_entry.id   AF-A0A8I1IVY3-F1
#
_cell.length_a   1.000
_cell.length_b   1.000
_cell.length_c   1.000
_cell.angle_alpha   90.00
_cell.angle_beta   90.00
_cell.angle_gamma   90.00
#
_symmetry.space_group_name_H-M   'P 1'
#
loop_
_entity.id
_entity.type
_entity.pdbx_description
1 polymer ?
#
loop_
_entity_poly.entity_id
_entity_poly.type
_entity_poly.pdbx_seq_one_letter_code
_entity_poly.pdbx_strand_id
1 'polypeptide(L)'
;MDFIIAFIPALGWGVMPILAHITKASPREQLTGTVIGAVLFSLCLYTIHPTSLTPIHFVVSFISGIFWAAGQLLQFQAFQKVSVSIAIPVICGLQLIGTTLFAALILGEWITGYQYAIGVGSLLCILAGVLLTSYQGKSAGLPKPLPVPIIIMLVCSGLALSSYVVINQFFHISGLSVILPQSLGMLCSAMAMNLKGKKRLRFSLVVRNLSTGLVWSIANLALFISNGLIGMAASFPISQASIAIACVGSILIFKEKKSPQEWIGILAGITVLMIGVGMISMLKP
;
A
#
# COMPACT_ATOMS: atom_id res chain seq x y z
N MET A 1 2.93 4.80 -24.07
CA MET A 1 1.71 4.42 -23.32
C MET A 1 2.04 3.75 -21.99
N ASP A 2 3.19 3.09 -21.88
CA ASP A 2 3.58 2.26 -20.73
C ASP A 2 3.72 3.04 -19.41
N PHE A 3 4.24 4.27 -19.46
CA PHE A 3 4.36 5.15 -18.28
C PHE A 3 3.01 5.61 -17.72
N ILE A 4 1.99 5.80 -18.55
CA ILE A 4 0.66 6.20 -18.07
C ILE A 4 0.04 5.05 -17.28
N ILE A 5 0.16 3.82 -17.79
CA ILE A 5 -0.35 2.62 -17.12
C ILE A 5 0.39 2.37 -15.80
N ALA A 6 1.72 2.56 -15.78
CA ALA A 6 2.53 2.45 -14.57
C ALA A 6 2.16 3.46 -13.47
N PHE A 7 1.54 4.59 -13.84
CA PHE A 7 1.10 5.62 -12.87
C PHE A 7 -0.33 5.43 -12.36
N ILE A 8 -1.17 4.64 -13.04
CA ILE A 8 -2.54 4.33 -12.56
C ILE A 8 -2.54 3.72 -11.15
N PRO A 9 -1.64 2.77 -10.79
CA PRO A 9 -1.52 2.28 -9.42
C PRO A 9 -1.25 3.38 -8.40
N ALA A 10 -0.39 4.35 -8.74
CA ALA A 10 -0.08 5.47 -7.87
C ALA A 10 -1.32 6.32 -7.57
N LEU A 11 -2.13 6.61 -8.59
CA LEU A 11 -3.39 7.33 -8.43
C LEU A 11 -4.38 6.53 -7.59
N GLY A 12 -4.61 5.25 -7.92
CA GLY A 12 -5.61 4.45 -7.23
C GLY A 12 -5.24 4.19 -5.76
N TRP A 13 -4.03 3.72 -5.47
CA TRP A 13 -3.57 3.52 -4.10
C TRP A 13 -3.37 4.83 -3.34
N GLY A 14 -3.12 5.95 -4.03
CA GLY A 14 -3.04 7.27 -3.40
C GLY A 14 -4.41 7.80 -2.96
N VAL A 15 -5.43 7.60 -3.78
CA VAL A 15 -6.81 8.06 -3.52
C VAL A 15 -7.56 7.13 -2.56
N MET A 16 -7.26 5.83 -2.58
CA MET A 16 -7.96 4.80 -1.80
C MET A 16 -8.00 5.12 -0.28
N PRO A 17 -6.90 5.49 0.41
CA PRO A 17 -6.93 5.87 1.82
C PRO A 17 -7.82 7.08 2.11
N ILE A 18 -7.86 8.05 1.19
CA ILE A 18 -8.68 9.25 1.30
C ILE A 18 -10.17 8.87 1.21
N LEU A 19 -10.54 8.08 0.19
CA LEU A 19 -11.92 7.58 0.03
C LEU A 19 -12.38 6.82 1.27
N ALA A 20 -11.55 5.90 1.76
CA ALA A 20 -11.85 5.14 2.95
C ALA A 20 -12.10 6.07 4.15
N HIS A 21 -11.20 7.03 4.39
CA HIS A 21 -11.30 7.94 5.54
C HIS A 21 -12.51 8.89 5.45
N ILE A 22 -12.88 9.37 4.26
CA ILE A 22 -14.09 10.20 4.04
C ILE A 22 -15.37 9.51 4.53
N THR A 23 -15.46 8.17 4.39
CA THR A 23 -16.68 7.44 4.78
C THR A 23 -16.98 7.49 6.28
N LYS A 24 -16.00 7.84 7.12
CA LYS A 24 -16.06 7.79 8.59
C LYS A 24 -16.54 6.43 9.13
N ALA A 25 -16.42 5.39 8.32
CA ALA A 25 -16.76 4.03 8.70
C ALA A 25 -15.70 3.49 9.66
N SER A 26 -16.08 2.51 10.47
CA SER A 26 -15.11 1.82 11.32
C SER A 26 -14.10 1.06 10.45
N PRO A 27 -12.88 0.79 10.95
CA PRO A 27 -11.86 0.06 10.18
C PRO A 27 -12.33 -1.28 9.61
N ARG A 28 -13.19 -1.99 10.34
CA ARG A 28 -13.79 -3.24 9.87
C ARG A 28 -14.80 -3.04 8.75
N GLU A 29 -15.63 -1.99 8.85
CA GLU A 29 -16.59 -1.63 7.78
C GLU A 29 -15.84 -1.18 6.51
N GLN A 30 -14.76 -0.39 6.66
CA GLN A 30 -13.89 0.03 5.55
C GLN A 30 -13.24 -1.18 4.87
N LEU A 31 -12.63 -2.08 5.64
CA LEU A 31 -12.04 -3.31 5.12
C LEU A 31 -13.08 -4.15 4.39
N THR A 32 -14.22 -4.42 5.04
CA THR A 32 -15.28 -5.28 4.49
C THR A 32 -15.81 -4.72 3.17
N GLY A 33 -16.08 -3.42 3.10
CA GLY A 33 -16.52 -2.78 1.84
C GLY A 33 -15.47 -2.87 0.75
N THR A 34 -14.20 -2.64 1.11
CA THR A 34 -13.09 -2.71 0.16
C THR A 34 -12.93 -4.11 -0.43
N VAL A 35 -12.97 -5.16 0.41
CA VAL A 35 -12.79 -6.54 -0.07
C VAL A 35 -14.00 -7.04 -0.86
N ILE A 36 -15.23 -6.64 -0.51
CA ILE A 36 -16.41 -6.98 -1.32
C ILE A 36 -16.30 -6.32 -2.70
N GLY A 37 -15.92 -5.04 -2.76
CA GLY A 37 -15.68 -4.35 -4.03
C GLY A 37 -14.61 -5.04 -4.86
N ALA A 38 -13.53 -5.51 -4.22
CA ALA A 38 -12.46 -6.25 -4.89
C ALA A 38 -12.89 -7.62 -5.41
N VAL A 39 -13.68 -8.38 -4.64
CA VAL A 39 -14.22 -9.67 -5.08
C VAL A 39 -15.16 -9.48 -6.27
N LEU A 40 -16.10 -8.52 -6.21
CA LEU A 40 -17.01 -8.23 -7.31
C LEU A 40 -16.25 -7.87 -8.60
N PHE A 41 -15.23 -7.02 -8.50
CA PHE A 41 -14.37 -6.69 -9.63
C PHE A 41 -13.64 -7.93 -10.17
N SER A 42 -13.03 -8.72 -9.29
CA SER A 42 -12.26 -9.89 -9.68
C SER A 42 -13.11 -10.99 -10.33
N LEU A 43 -14.35 -11.18 -9.88
CA LEU A 43 -15.30 -12.11 -10.49
C LEU A 43 -15.69 -11.65 -11.89
N CYS A 44 -16.04 -10.37 -12.05
CA CYS A 44 -16.33 -9.79 -13.36
C CYS A 44 -15.13 -9.96 -14.31
N LEU A 45 -13.93 -9.60 -13.85
CA LEU A 45 -12.71 -9.76 -14.63
C LEU A 45 -12.46 -11.21 -15.04
N TYR A 46 -12.65 -12.16 -14.12
CA TYR A 46 -12.48 -13.59 -14.39
C TYR A 46 -13.49 -14.12 -15.42
N THR A 47 -14.74 -13.64 -15.40
CA THR A 47 -15.74 -14.04 -16.39
C THR A 47 -15.41 -13.55 -17.81
N ILE A 48 -14.77 -12.38 -17.93
CA ILE A 48 -14.37 -11.80 -19.23
C ILE A 48 -13.04 -12.41 -19.70
N HIS A 49 -12.10 -12.61 -18.78
CA HIS A 49 -10.78 -13.17 -19.04
C HIS A 49 -10.51 -14.37 -18.12
N PRO A 50 -11.06 -15.56 -18.46
CA PRO A 50 -10.83 -16.76 -17.68
C PRO A 50 -9.33 -17.09 -17.62
N THR A 51 -8.81 -17.31 -16.42
CA THR A 51 -7.42 -17.70 -16.20
C THR A 51 -7.32 -19.08 -15.59
N SER A 52 -6.25 -19.80 -15.88
CA SER A 52 -5.98 -21.10 -15.26
C SER A 52 -5.62 -20.89 -13.78
N LEU A 53 -6.43 -21.48 -12.90
CA LEU A 53 -6.23 -21.43 -11.46
C LEU A 53 -5.51 -22.70 -10.99
N THR A 54 -4.20 -22.77 -11.27
CA THR A 54 -3.37 -23.86 -10.74
C THR A 54 -3.47 -23.88 -9.20
N PRO A 55 -3.63 -25.06 -8.55
CA PRO A 55 -3.85 -25.12 -7.10
C PRO A 55 -2.79 -24.37 -6.27
N ILE A 56 -1.52 -24.47 -6.66
CA ILE A 56 -0.43 -23.76 -5.97
C ILE A 56 -0.56 -22.24 -6.14
N HIS A 57 -0.86 -21.74 -7.34
CA HIS A 57 -1.04 -20.31 -7.58
C HIS A 57 -2.23 -19.77 -6.78
N PHE A 58 -3.32 -20.54 -6.75
CA PHE A 58 -4.50 -20.20 -5.98
C PHE A 58 -4.18 -20.06 -4.49
N VAL A 59 -3.53 -21.05 -3.89
CA VAL A 59 -3.22 -21.05 -2.44
C VAL A 59 -2.26 -19.91 -2.09
N VAL A 60 -1.20 -19.71 -2.87
CA VAL A 60 -0.21 -18.65 -2.59
C VAL A 60 -0.84 -17.27 -2.71
N SER A 61 -1.60 -17.00 -3.78
CA SER A 61 -2.29 -15.71 -3.96
C SER A 61 -3.41 -15.53 -2.93
N PHE A 62 -4.10 -16.60 -2.51
CA PHE A 62 -5.05 -16.53 -1.41
C PHE A 62 -4.38 -16.11 -0.10
N ILE A 63 -3.23 -16.71 0.24
CA ILE A 63 -2.44 -16.34 1.42
C ILE A 63 -1.97 -14.89 1.34
N SER A 64 -1.52 -14.42 0.17
CA SER A 64 -1.12 -13.02 0.00
C SER A 64 -2.29 -12.06 0.29
N GLY A 65 -3.52 -12.42 -0.08
CA GLY A 65 -4.74 -11.70 0.27
C GLY A 65 -5.01 -11.63 1.78
N ILE A 66 -4.62 -12.66 2.54
CA ILE A 66 -4.73 -12.64 4.01
C ILE A 66 -3.80 -11.58 4.60
N PHE A 67 -2.53 -11.55 4.16
CA PHE A 67 -1.57 -10.55 4.59
C PHE A 67 -2.01 -9.13 4.24
N TRP A 68 -2.58 -8.96 3.04
CA TRP A 68 -3.13 -7.67 2.63
C TRP A 68 -4.26 -7.22 3.56
N ALA A 69 -5.24 -8.09 3.85
CA ALA A 69 -6.36 -7.73 4.71
C ALA A 69 -5.93 -7.41 6.15
N ALA A 70 -4.92 -8.12 6.67
CA ALA A 70 -4.33 -7.83 7.97
C ALA A 70 -3.64 -6.46 8.00
N GLY A 71 -2.78 -6.19 7.03
CA GLY A 71 -2.11 -4.90 6.89
C GLY A 71 -3.10 -3.75 6.72
N GLN A 72 -4.07 -3.92 5.82
CA GLN A 72 -5.07 -2.91 5.54
C GLN A 72 -5.96 -2.60 6.76
N LEU A 73 -6.30 -3.60 7.57
CA LEU A 73 -7.05 -3.36 8.81
C LEU A 73 -6.25 -2.49 9.79
N LEU A 74 -4.97 -2.78 9.97
CA LEU A 74 -4.08 -2.02 10.86
C LEU A 74 -3.90 -0.58 10.34
N GLN A 75 -3.76 -0.41 9.03
CA GLN A 75 -3.72 0.90 8.38
C GLN A 75 -5.00 1.71 8.65
N PHE A 76 -6.18 1.11 8.46
CA PHE A 76 -7.45 1.77 8.75
C PHE A 76 -7.62 2.08 10.24
N GLN A 77 -7.12 1.23 11.14
CA GLN A 77 -7.08 1.53 12.58
C GLN A 77 -6.12 2.68 12.90
N ALA A 78 -5.00 2.79 12.19
CA ALA A 78 -4.06 3.90 12.33
C ALA A 78 -4.70 5.23 11.95
N PHE A 79 -5.45 5.29 10.87
CA PHE A 79 -6.16 6.51 10.44
C PHE A 79 -7.20 7.03 11.44
N GLN A 80 -7.62 6.21 12.41
CA GLN A 80 -8.51 6.65 13.50
C GLN A 80 -7.74 7.21 14.70
N LYS A 81 -6.42 7.03 14.76
CA LYS A 81 -5.57 7.40 15.90
C LYS A 81 -4.51 8.46 15.57
N VAL A 82 -4.13 8.55 14.30
CA VAL A 82 -3.14 9.51 13.77
C VAL A 82 -3.61 9.99 12.39
N SER A 83 -3.19 11.18 11.98
CA SER A 83 -3.56 11.73 10.68
C SER A 83 -3.07 10.84 9.52
N VAL A 84 -3.86 10.80 8.45
CA VAL A 84 -3.56 10.03 7.25
C VAL A 84 -2.24 10.48 6.62
N SER A 85 -1.97 11.79 6.67
CA SER A 85 -0.75 12.44 6.19
C SER A 85 0.54 11.94 6.87
N ILE A 86 0.46 11.44 8.10
CA ILE A 86 1.60 10.88 8.86
C ILE A 86 1.66 9.36 8.70
N ALA A 87 0.51 8.68 8.79
CA ALA A 87 0.48 7.21 8.75
C ALA A 87 0.93 6.65 7.39
N ILE A 88 0.54 7.27 6.28
CA ILE A 88 0.82 6.73 4.94
C ILE A 88 2.31 6.71 4.61
N PRO A 89 3.06 7.83 4.74
CA PRO A 89 4.49 7.81 4.45
C PRO A 89 5.23 6.73 5.24
N VAL A 90 4.89 6.54 6.54
CA VAL A 90 5.49 5.50 7.37
C VAL A 90 5.15 4.10 6.86
N ILE A 91 3.88 3.79 6.62
CA ILE A 91 3.44 2.45 6.19
C ILE A 91 4.02 2.11 4.82
N CYS A 92 3.86 2.99 3.83
CA CYS A 92 4.30 2.72 2.46
C CYS A 92 5.83 2.77 2.34
N GLY A 93 6.50 3.63 3.11
CA GLY A 93 7.95 3.64 3.19
C GLY A 93 8.51 2.35 3.76
N LEU A 94 7.93 1.85 4.86
CA LEU A 94 8.28 0.53 5.40
C LEU A 94 7.94 -0.59 4.44
N GLN A 95 6.80 -0.49 3.76
CA GLN A 95 6.41 -1.46 2.75
C GLN A 95 7.49 -1.59 1.67
N LEU A 96 7.94 -0.45 1.13
CA LEU A 96 8.93 -0.37 0.07
C LEU A 96 10.34 -0.78 0.54
N ILE A 97 10.73 -0.43 1.76
CA ILE A 97 11.97 -0.95 2.36
C ILE A 97 11.89 -2.48 2.45
N GLY A 98 10.79 -3.02 2.96
CA GLY A 98 10.60 -4.47 3.12
C GLY A 98 10.60 -5.22 1.78
N THR A 99 9.91 -4.72 0.76
CA THR A 99 9.89 -5.36 -0.57
C THR A 99 11.26 -5.30 -1.25
N THR A 100 11.96 -4.17 -1.13
CA THR A 100 13.29 -3.99 -1.75
C THR A 100 14.34 -4.88 -1.08
N LEU A 101 14.34 -4.96 0.26
CA LEU A 101 15.25 -5.85 0.98
C LEU A 101 14.96 -7.32 0.67
N PHE A 102 13.70 -7.70 0.54
CA PHE A 102 13.33 -9.05 0.12
C PHE A 102 13.86 -9.38 -1.27
N ALA A 103 13.68 -8.48 -2.23
CA ALA A 103 14.19 -8.65 -3.59
C ALA A 103 15.73 -8.78 -3.62
N ALA A 104 16.43 -7.91 -2.88
CA ALA A 104 17.88 -7.93 -2.81
C ALA A 104 18.43 -9.21 -2.15
N LEU A 105 17.90 -9.57 -0.98
CA LEU A 105 18.49 -10.61 -0.11
C LEU A 105 17.95 -12.01 -0.36
N ILE A 106 16.66 -12.13 -0.69
CA ILE A 106 15.97 -13.42 -0.84
C ILE A 106 15.91 -13.83 -2.30
N LEU A 107 15.57 -12.91 -3.21
CA LEU A 107 15.55 -13.20 -4.65
C LEU A 107 16.93 -13.08 -5.29
N GLY A 108 17.90 -12.48 -4.59
CA GLY A 108 19.27 -12.32 -5.08
C GLY A 108 19.38 -11.38 -6.27
N GLU A 109 18.47 -10.41 -6.40
CA GLU A 109 18.43 -9.49 -7.55
C GLU A 109 19.63 -8.51 -7.57
N TRP A 110 20.33 -8.33 -6.45
CA TRP A 110 21.55 -7.50 -6.38
C TRP A 110 22.79 -8.39 -6.45
N ILE A 111 23.50 -8.33 -7.57
CA ILE A 111 24.65 -9.18 -7.88
C ILE A 111 25.95 -8.35 -7.86
N THR A 112 25.89 -7.10 -8.32
CA THR A 112 27.07 -6.23 -8.46
C THR A 112 27.21 -5.23 -7.32
N GLY A 113 28.44 -4.83 -7.00
CA GLY A 113 28.69 -3.78 -6.00
C GLY A 113 27.99 -2.45 -6.30
N TYR A 114 27.76 -2.14 -7.58
CA TYR A 114 26.97 -1.00 -8.02
C TYR A 114 25.48 -1.12 -7.64
N GLN A 115 24.87 -2.29 -7.87
CA GLN A 115 23.48 -2.55 -7.47
C GLN A 115 23.31 -2.44 -5.95
N TYR A 116 24.25 -2.98 -5.16
CA TYR A 116 24.25 -2.80 -3.71
C TYR A 116 24.40 -1.33 -3.29
N ALA A 117 25.29 -0.57 -3.92
CA ALA A 117 25.52 0.84 -3.58
C ALA A 117 24.27 1.70 -3.86
N ILE A 118 23.67 1.56 -5.05
CA ILE A 118 22.43 2.28 -5.39
C ILE A 118 21.27 1.81 -4.52
N GLY A 119 21.16 0.49 -4.32
CA GLY A 119 20.15 -0.12 -3.48
C GLY A 119 20.18 0.42 -2.04
N VAL A 120 21.33 0.37 -1.38
CA VAL A 120 21.47 0.93 -0.02
C VAL A 120 21.24 2.44 -0.01
N GLY A 121 21.80 3.19 -0.96
CA GLY A 121 21.60 4.63 -1.07
C GLY A 121 20.13 5.01 -1.20
N SER A 122 19.38 4.26 -2.01
CA SER A 122 17.96 4.48 -2.20
C SER A 122 17.13 4.20 -0.94
N LEU A 123 17.43 3.12 -0.20
CA LEU A 123 16.77 2.80 1.07
C LEU A 123 17.01 3.90 2.11
N LEU A 124 18.22 4.47 2.16
CA LEU A 124 18.52 5.61 3.01
C LEU A 124 17.73 6.86 2.61
N CYS A 125 17.60 7.15 1.30
CA CYS A 125 16.75 8.24 0.81
C CYS A 125 15.29 8.03 1.19
N ILE A 126 14.75 6.83 1.02
CA ILE A 126 13.37 6.51 1.39
C ILE A 126 13.17 6.68 2.90
N LEU A 127 14.07 6.15 3.72
CA LEU A 127 14.00 6.32 5.17
C LEU A 127 14.05 7.81 5.57
N ALA A 128 14.97 8.59 4.98
CA ALA A 128 15.05 10.03 5.21
C ALA A 128 13.76 10.76 4.78
N GLY A 129 13.20 10.40 3.62
CA GLY A 129 11.95 10.96 3.11
C GLY A 129 10.76 10.68 4.03
N VAL A 130 10.66 9.46 4.57
CA VAL A 130 9.65 9.07 5.57
C VAL A 130 9.80 9.89 6.86
N LEU A 131 11.03 10.08 7.34
CA LEU A 131 11.28 10.87 8.55
C LEU A 131 10.94 12.35 8.36
N LEU A 132 11.29 12.93 7.20
CA LEU A 132 10.99 14.32 6.85
C LEU A 132 9.48 14.55 6.67
N THR A 133 8.77 13.64 6.00
CA THR A 133 7.30 13.73 5.84
C THR A 133 6.55 13.54 7.16
N SER A 134 7.12 12.79 8.08
CA SER A 134 6.56 12.56 9.42
C SER A 134 6.90 13.67 10.42
N TYR A 135 7.71 14.65 10.02
CA TYR A 135 8.10 15.76 10.88
C TYR A 135 6.87 16.61 11.25
N GLN A 136 6.60 16.69 12.55
CA GLN A 136 5.62 17.62 13.10
C GLN A 136 6.37 18.85 13.61
N GLY A 137 5.96 20.02 13.14
CA GLY A 137 6.60 21.28 13.47
C GLY A 137 6.44 21.61 14.94
N LYS A 138 7.37 22.38 15.50
CA LYS A 138 7.31 22.87 16.88
C LYS A 138 6.25 23.97 17.01
N SER A 139 4.97 23.64 16.90
CA SER A 139 3.89 24.57 17.23
C SER A 139 3.27 24.15 18.57
N ALA A 140 3.59 24.91 19.61
CA ALA A 140 3.09 24.84 21.00
C ALA A 140 3.45 23.58 21.82
N GLY A 141 4.56 23.66 22.58
CA GLY A 141 4.95 22.66 23.59
C GLY A 141 5.63 21.43 22.99
N LEU A 142 6.40 20.71 23.82
CA LEU A 142 7.24 19.58 23.38
C LEU A 142 6.48 18.64 22.41
N PRO A 143 7.13 18.17 21.32
CA PRO A 143 6.52 17.20 20.43
C PRO A 143 6.14 15.98 21.26
N LYS A 144 4.84 15.67 21.38
CA LYS A 144 4.45 14.39 21.95
C LYS A 144 4.86 13.34 20.93
N PRO A 145 5.86 12.49 21.22
CA PRO A 145 6.23 11.42 20.31
C PRO A 145 5.00 10.54 20.08
N LEU A 146 4.90 9.97 18.87
CA LEU A 146 3.84 9.02 18.58
C LEU A 146 3.84 7.93 19.65
N PRO A 147 2.68 7.62 20.26
CA PRO A 147 2.59 6.54 21.23
C PRO A 147 3.14 5.24 20.64
N VAL A 148 3.97 4.53 21.41
CA VAL A 148 4.57 3.24 21.00
C VAL A 148 3.55 2.26 20.40
N PRO A 149 2.33 2.10 20.94
CA PRO A 149 1.33 1.21 20.33
C PRO A 149 0.91 1.62 18.90
N ILE A 150 0.94 2.92 18.58
CA ILE A 150 0.65 3.41 17.23
C ILE A 150 1.83 3.09 16.31
N ILE A 151 3.07 3.30 16.77
CA ILE A 151 4.27 2.95 16.00
C ILE A 151 4.28 1.46 15.66
N ILE A 152 4.04 0.59 16.66
CA ILE A 152 3.96 -0.87 16.44
C ILE A 152 2.88 -1.19 15.41
N MET A 153 1.71 -0.56 15.48
CA MET A 153 0.62 -0.77 14.52
C MET A 153 1.00 -0.36 13.09
N LEU A 154 1.68 0.78 12.92
CA LEU A 154 2.18 1.23 11.61
C LEU A 154 3.24 0.26 11.05
N VAL A 155 4.16 -0.21 11.90
CA VAL A 155 5.21 -1.16 11.50
C VAL A 155 4.61 -2.50 11.11
N CYS A 156 3.72 -3.06 11.93
CA CYS A 156 3.02 -4.31 11.61
C CYS A 156 2.19 -4.19 10.33
N SER A 157 1.56 -3.03 10.10
CA SER A 157 0.85 -2.75 8.85
C SER A 157 1.80 -2.76 7.64
N GLY A 158 2.93 -2.05 7.72
CA GLY A 158 3.94 -2.01 6.66
C GLY A 158 4.49 -3.40 6.35
N LEU A 159 4.87 -4.17 7.36
CA LEU A 159 5.40 -5.54 7.19
C LEU A 159 4.38 -6.51 6.60
N ALA A 160 3.12 -6.44 7.03
CA ALA A 160 2.05 -7.26 6.45
C ALA A 160 1.81 -6.89 4.97
N LEU A 161 1.83 -5.60 4.63
CA LEU A 161 1.71 -5.14 3.25
C LEU A 161 2.95 -5.44 2.40
N SER A 162 4.15 -5.50 2.98
CA SER A 162 5.34 -6.04 2.30
C SER A 162 5.14 -7.53 2.00
N SER A 163 4.73 -8.31 3.01
CA SER A 163 4.48 -9.76 2.91
C SER A 163 3.49 -10.08 1.80
N TYR A 164 2.42 -9.28 1.70
CA TYR A 164 1.44 -9.33 0.62
C TYR A 164 2.10 -9.31 -0.77
N VAL A 165 3.03 -8.38 -1.01
CA VAL A 165 3.68 -8.22 -2.32
C VAL A 165 4.70 -9.33 -2.57
N VAL A 166 5.55 -9.62 -1.58
CA VAL A 166 6.71 -10.51 -1.76
C VAL A 166 6.33 -11.98 -1.91
N ILE A 167 5.21 -12.42 -1.33
CA ILE A 167 4.79 -13.83 -1.40
C ILE A 167 4.52 -14.25 -2.84
N ASN A 168 3.74 -13.47 -3.60
CA ASN A 168 3.49 -13.79 -5.00
C ASN A 168 4.79 -13.70 -5.83
N GLN A 169 5.66 -12.73 -5.52
CA GLN A 169 6.95 -12.56 -6.20
C GLN A 169 7.90 -13.76 -5.98
N PHE A 170 7.97 -14.28 -4.76
CA PHE A 170 8.81 -15.43 -4.39
C PHE A 170 8.45 -16.70 -5.17
N PHE A 171 7.16 -16.92 -5.42
CA PHE A 171 6.68 -18.06 -6.22
C PHE A 171 6.60 -17.74 -7.72
N HIS A 172 7.10 -16.58 -8.16
CA HIS A 172 7.02 -16.09 -9.54
C HIS A 172 5.59 -16.07 -10.12
N ILE A 173 4.59 -15.84 -9.26
CA ILE A 173 3.18 -15.78 -9.65
C ILE A 173 2.85 -14.34 -10.01
N SER A 174 2.45 -14.13 -11.25
CA SER A 174 2.08 -12.81 -11.76
C SER A 174 0.91 -12.87 -12.74
N GLY A 175 0.33 -11.72 -13.01
CA GLY A 175 -0.76 -11.57 -13.97
C GLY A 175 -2.15 -11.77 -13.36
N LEU A 176 -3.12 -11.98 -14.24
CA LEU A 176 -4.55 -11.93 -13.89
C LEU A 176 -5.00 -13.08 -12.97
N SER A 177 -4.26 -14.21 -12.96
CA SER A 177 -4.54 -15.38 -12.12
C SER A 177 -4.39 -15.10 -10.62
N VAL A 178 -3.68 -14.03 -10.25
CA VAL A 178 -3.49 -13.60 -8.85
C VAL A 178 -4.75 -12.92 -8.30
N ILE A 179 -5.46 -12.15 -9.13
CA ILE A 179 -6.45 -11.16 -8.67
C ILE A 179 -7.63 -11.84 -7.94
N LEU A 180 -8.18 -12.92 -8.49
CA LEU A 180 -9.35 -13.61 -7.93
C LEU A 180 -9.01 -14.41 -6.65
N PRO A 181 -7.99 -15.31 -6.62
CA PRO A 181 -7.65 -16.01 -5.39
C PRO A 181 -7.27 -15.04 -4.26
N GLN A 182 -6.55 -13.97 -4.60
CA GLN A 182 -6.18 -12.93 -3.64
C GLN A 182 -7.40 -12.20 -3.07
N SER A 183 -8.38 -11.83 -3.91
CA SER A 183 -9.60 -11.20 -3.42
C SER A 183 -10.43 -12.10 -2.51
N LEU A 184 -10.47 -13.39 -2.79
CA LEU A 184 -11.09 -14.39 -1.91
C LEU A 184 -10.36 -14.50 -0.56
N GLY A 185 -9.02 -14.52 -0.57
CA GLY A 185 -8.20 -14.51 0.66
C GLY A 185 -8.44 -13.27 1.53
N MET A 186 -8.56 -12.10 0.88
CA MET A 186 -8.92 -10.85 1.55
C MET A 186 -10.32 -10.92 2.17
N LEU A 187 -11.32 -11.45 1.44
CA LEU A 187 -12.68 -11.59 1.92
C LEU A 187 -12.78 -12.56 3.11
N CYS A 188 -12.18 -13.75 3.00
CA CYS A 188 -12.15 -14.73 4.09
C CYS A 188 -11.54 -14.14 5.37
N SER A 189 -10.46 -13.37 5.22
CA SER A 189 -9.81 -12.70 6.35
C SER A 189 -10.70 -11.64 6.97
N ALA A 190 -11.35 -10.80 6.17
CA ALA A 190 -12.29 -9.80 6.67
C ALA A 190 -13.47 -10.46 7.41
N MET A 191 -14.03 -11.54 6.87
CA MET A 191 -15.09 -12.31 7.54
C MET A 191 -14.62 -12.87 8.88
N ALA A 192 -13.44 -13.50 8.93
CA ALA A 192 -12.86 -14.01 10.19
C ALA A 192 -12.63 -12.90 11.23
N MET A 193 -12.16 -11.72 10.80
CA MET A 193 -11.97 -10.55 11.67
C MET A 193 -13.29 -9.96 12.17
N ASN A 194 -14.35 -10.05 11.37
CA ASN A 194 -15.70 -9.61 11.73
C ASN A 194 -16.36 -10.56 12.73
N LEU A 195 -16.16 -11.88 12.62
CA LEU A 195 -16.65 -12.86 13.60
C LEU A 195 -16.06 -12.62 14.99
N LYS A 196 -14.79 -12.21 15.07
CA LYS A 196 -14.15 -11.80 16.34
C LYS A 196 -14.62 -10.42 16.83
N GLY A 197 -15.46 -9.72 16.06
CA GLY A 197 -15.93 -8.38 16.36
C GLY A 197 -17.21 -8.35 17.18
N LYS A 198 -17.16 -7.68 18.34
CA LYS A 198 -18.35 -7.51 19.20
C LYS A 198 -19.43 -6.58 18.64
N LYS A 199 -19.10 -5.73 17.66
CA LYS A 199 -20.03 -4.75 17.08
C LYS A 199 -20.48 -5.21 15.69
N ARG A 200 -21.80 -5.20 15.44
CA ARG A 200 -22.38 -5.46 14.12
C ARG A 200 -21.94 -4.40 13.13
N LEU A 201 -21.69 -4.82 11.89
CA LEU A 201 -21.34 -3.93 10.78
C LEU A 201 -22.58 -3.19 10.31
N ARG A 202 -22.44 -1.90 9.99
CA ARG A 202 -23.51 -1.14 9.32
C ARG A 202 -23.36 -1.29 7.82
N PHE A 203 -24.34 -1.97 7.22
CA PHE A 203 -24.34 -2.27 5.79
C PHE A 203 -24.20 -1.00 4.91
N SER A 204 -24.85 0.11 5.28
CA SER A 204 -24.75 1.36 4.50
C SER A 204 -23.32 1.90 4.41
N LEU A 205 -22.50 1.72 5.45
CA LEU A 205 -21.10 2.18 5.47
C LEU A 205 -20.17 1.20 4.77
N VAL A 206 -20.50 -0.09 4.80
CA VAL A 206 -19.81 -1.11 3.98
C VAL A 206 -20.01 -0.81 2.50
N VAL A 207 -21.25 -0.54 2.07
CA VAL A 207 -21.58 -0.19 0.67
C VAL A 207 -20.85 1.07 0.22
N ARG A 208 -20.74 2.10 1.07
CA ARG A 208 -19.96 3.31 0.76
C ARG A 208 -18.47 3.05 0.52
N ASN A 209 -17.92 1.96 1.03
CA ASN A 209 -16.53 1.56 0.83
C ASN A 209 -16.32 0.59 -0.34
N LEU A 210 -17.36 0.23 -1.09
CA LEU A 210 -17.21 -0.55 -2.33
C LEU A 210 -16.34 0.19 -3.35
N SER A 211 -16.47 1.51 -3.43
CA SER A 211 -15.66 2.36 -4.30
C SER A 211 -14.16 2.25 -3.99
N THR A 212 -13.79 2.20 -2.71
CA THR A 212 -12.42 1.93 -2.25
C THR A 212 -11.89 0.61 -2.83
N GLY A 213 -12.72 -0.44 -2.83
CA GLY A 213 -12.41 -1.74 -3.41
C GLY A 213 -12.23 -1.73 -4.91
N LEU A 214 -13.09 -1.01 -5.64
CA LEU A 214 -12.98 -0.84 -7.08
C LEU A 214 -11.70 -0.10 -7.47
N VAL A 215 -11.40 1.00 -6.78
CA VAL A 215 -10.18 1.79 -6.99
C VAL A 215 -8.93 0.95 -6.72
N TRP A 216 -8.92 0.18 -5.63
CA TRP A 216 -7.82 -0.74 -5.34
C TRP A 216 -7.67 -1.82 -6.43
N SER A 217 -8.76 -2.34 -6.97
CA SER A 217 -8.73 -3.40 -7.96
C SER A 217 -8.24 -2.92 -9.33
N ILE A 218 -8.67 -1.73 -9.75
CA ILE A 218 -8.17 -1.07 -10.97
C ILE A 218 -6.66 -0.79 -10.83
N ALA A 219 -6.24 -0.29 -9.66
CA ALA A 219 -4.82 -0.09 -9.37
C ALA A 219 -4.01 -1.40 -9.44
N ASN A 220 -4.51 -2.49 -8.86
CA ASN A 220 -3.81 -3.78 -8.93
C ASN A 220 -3.78 -4.36 -10.34
N LEU A 221 -4.88 -4.26 -11.10
CA LEU A 221 -4.90 -4.68 -12.49
C LEU A 221 -3.85 -3.92 -13.31
N ALA A 222 -3.82 -2.58 -13.18
CA ALA A 222 -2.84 -1.75 -13.85
C ALA A 222 -1.40 -2.07 -13.42
N LEU A 223 -1.18 -2.40 -12.14
CA LEU A 223 0.12 -2.83 -11.65
C LEU A 223 0.54 -4.14 -12.32
N PHE A 224 -0.33 -5.15 -12.39
CA PHE A 224 0.02 -6.42 -13.05
C PHE A 224 0.29 -6.25 -14.54
N ILE A 225 -0.44 -5.37 -15.23
CA ILE A 225 -0.14 -5.02 -16.62
C ILE A 225 1.23 -4.33 -16.70
N SER A 226 1.50 -3.36 -15.82
CA SER A 226 2.77 -2.65 -15.77
C SER A 226 3.96 -3.57 -15.46
N ASN A 227 3.77 -4.57 -14.59
CA ASN A 227 4.77 -5.59 -14.29
C ASN A 227 5.20 -6.34 -15.56
N GLY A 228 4.26 -6.62 -16.47
CA GLY A 228 4.55 -7.27 -17.75
C GLY A 228 5.26 -6.37 -18.76
N LEU A 229 5.10 -5.04 -18.66
CA LEU A 229 5.68 -4.07 -19.59
C LEU A 229 7.08 -3.58 -19.19
N ILE A 230 7.26 -3.25 -17.90
CA ILE A 230 8.49 -2.62 -17.39
C ILE A 230 9.17 -3.41 -16.26
N GLY A 231 8.63 -4.58 -15.91
CA GLY A 231 9.15 -5.43 -14.83
C GLY A 231 8.69 -4.98 -13.44
N MET A 232 8.60 -5.94 -12.51
CA MET A 232 8.16 -5.69 -11.12
C MET A 232 9.10 -4.77 -10.34
N ALA A 233 10.41 -4.88 -10.58
CA ALA A 233 11.44 -4.08 -9.93
C ALA A 233 11.28 -2.57 -10.19
N ALA A 234 10.72 -2.18 -11.34
CA ALA A 234 10.46 -0.78 -11.68
C ALA A 234 9.00 -0.36 -11.42
N SER A 235 8.02 -1.20 -11.77
CA SER A 235 6.59 -0.85 -11.65
C SER A 235 6.15 -0.61 -10.20
N PHE A 236 6.61 -1.44 -9.26
CA PHE A 236 6.19 -1.32 -7.86
C PHE A 236 6.73 -0.05 -7.20
N PRO A 237 8.02 0.32 -7.31
CA PRO A 237 8.49 1.62 -6.83
C PRO A 237 7.74 2.79 -7.46
N ILE A 238 7.52 2.80 -8.78
CA ILE A 238 6.76 3.88 -9.45
C ILE A 238 5.35 4.04 -8.85
N SER A 239 4.68 2.93 -8.52
CA SER A 239 3.36 2.97 -7.85
C SER A 239 3.37 3.64 -6.48
N GLN A 240 4.54 3.74 -5.82
CA GLN A 240 4.68 4.42 -4.53
C GLN A 240 4.67 5.94 -4.63
N ALA A 241 4.58 6.52 -5.84
CA ALA A 241 4.14 7.90 -6.00
C ALA A 241 2.74 8.15 -5.38
N SER A 242 1.97 7.09 -5.10
CA SER A 242 0.77 7.12 -4.27
C SER A 242 0.98 7.79 -2.91
N ILE A 243 2.18 7.72 -2.33
CA ILE A 243 2.51 8.36 -1.05
C ILE A 243 2.32 9.87 -1.15
N ALA A 244 2.82 10.49 -2.22
CA ALA A 244 2.69 11.92 -2.45
C ALA A 244 1.21 12.32 -2.60
N ILE A 245 0.47 11.56 -3.43
CA ILE A 245 -0.95 11.79 -3.71
C ILE A 245 -1.78 11.67 -2.42
N ALA A 246 -1.54 10.61 -1.64
CA ALA A 246 -2.31 10.38 -0.42
C ALA A 246 -1.94 11.36 0.70
N CYS A 247 -0.65 11.67 0.86
CA CYS A 247 -0.19 12.61 1.88
C CYS A 247 -0.73 14.02 1.59
N VAL A 248 -0.44 14.58 0.41
CA VAL A 248 -0.91 15.92 0.03
C VAL A 248 -2.43 15.95 -0.09
N GLY A 249 -3.04 14.94 -0.73
CA GLY A 249 -4.49 14.86 -0.90
C GLY A 249 -5.23 14.79 0.43
N SER A 250 -4.73 14.02 1.41
CA SER A 250 -5.34 13.95 2.74
C SER A 250 -5.28 15.29 3.48
N ILE A 251 -4.16 16.02 3.41
CA ILE A 251 -4.02 17.34 4.03
C ILE A 251 -5.03 18.33 3.44
N LEU A 252 -5.13 18.37 2.10
CA LEU A 252 -6.01 19.30 1.39
C LEU A 252 -7.50 18.97 1.61
N ILE A 253 -7.88 17.69 1.52
CA ILE A 253 -9.27 17.25 1.60
C ILE A 253 -9.79 17.30 3.04
N PHE A 254 -8.98 16.87 4.02
CA PHE A 254 -9.36 16.92 5.43
C PHE A 254 -9.04 18.26 6.10
N LYS A 255 -8.50 19.22 5.34
CA LYS A 255 -8.16 20.57 5.79
C LYS A 255 -7.29 20.54 7.06
N GLU A 256 -6.30 19.66 7.08
CA GLU A 256 -5.36 19.56 8.20
C GLU A 256 -4.56 20.85 8.29
N LYS A 257 -4.55 21.49 9.47
CA LYS A 257 -3.72 22.68 9.70
C LYS A 257 -2.26 22.24 9.80
N LYS A 258 -1.44 22.71 8.86
CA LYS A 258 0.02 22.51 8.86
C LYS A 258 0.71 23.87 8.89
N SER A 259 1.72 23.98 9.73
CA SER A 259 2.62 25.12 9.75
C SER A 259 3.47 25.17 8.47
N PRO A 260 4.02 26.34 8.10
CA PRO A 260 4.92 26.45 6.95
C PRO A 260 6.13 25.50 7.05
N GLN A 261 6.65 25.26 8.25
CA GLN A 261 7.76 24.34 8.48
C GLN A 261 7.37 22.88 8.22
N GLU A 262 6.17 22.46 8.59
CA GLU A 262 5.65 21.13 8.29
C GLU A 262 5.45 20.92 6.79
N TRP A 263 4.92 21.94 6.09
CA TRP A 263 4.79 21.87 4.64
C TRP A 263 6.14 21.70 3.94
N ILE A 264 7.17 22.44 4.37
CA ILE A 264 8.52 22.27 3.85
C ILE A 264 9.04 20.86 4.11
N GLY A 265 8.86 20.34 5.34
CA GLY A 265 9.24 18.97 5.69
C GLY A 265 8.54 17.91 4.83
N ILE A 266 7.23 18.07 4.61
CA ILE A 266 6.42 17.17 3.78
C ILE A 266 6.87 17.21 2.31
N LEU A 267 7.00 18.39 1.72
CA LEU A 267 7.40 18.53 0.31
C LEU A 267 8.84 18.05 0.09
N ALA A 268 9.77 18.41 0.98
CA ALA A 268 11.14 17.94 0.92
C ALA A 268 11.20 16.42 1.10
N GLY A 269 10.47 15.87 2.08
CA GLY A 269 10.44 14.44 2.35
C GLY A 269 9.85 13.64 1.19
N ILE A 270 8.75 14.09 0.58
CA ILE A 270 8.20 13.50 -0.64
C ILE A 270 9.24 13.53 -1.76
N THR A 271 9.94 14.65 -1.94
CA THR A 271 10.96 14.79 -3.00
C THR A 271 12.09 13.79 -2.80
N VAL A 272 12.65 13.71 -1.59
CA VAL A 272 13.73 12.76 -1.25
C VAL A 272 13.25 11.31 -1.39
N LEU A 273 12.02 11.02 -1.00
CA LEU A 273 11.41 9.69 -1.18
C LEU A 273 11.30 9.33 -2.66
N MET A 274 10.83 10.26 -3.50
CA MET A 274 10.70 10.05 -4.94
C MET A 274 12.06 9.87 -5.62
N ILE A 275 13.11 10.54 -5.14
CA ILE A 275 14.49 10.29 -5.59
C ILE A 275 14.89 8.84 -5.27
N GLY A 276 14.66 8.38 -4.03
CA GLY A 276 14.94 7.00 -3.64
C GLY A 276 14.17 5.97 -4.48
N VAL A 277 12.88 6.21 -4.72
CA VAL A 277 12.03 5.40 -5.61
C VAL A 277 12.60 5.35 -7.04
N GLY A 278 13.03 6.49 -7.58
CA GLY A 278 13.66 6.57 -8.89
C GLY A 278 14.96 5.77 -8.95
N MET A 279 15.80 5.88 -7.92
CA MET A 279 17.05 5.11 -7.82
C MET A 279 16.81 3.59 -7.81
N ILE A 280 15.81 3.11 -7.06
CA ILE A 280 15.46 1.67 -7.05
C ILE A 280 14.96 1.24 -8.42
N SER A 281 14.15 2.07 -9.08
CA SER A 281 13.60 1.74 -10.40
C SER A 281 14.67 1.59 -11.49
N MET A 282 15.86 2.17 -11.27
CA MET A 282 17.02 2.02 -12.17
C MET A 282 17.79 0.72 -11.96
N LEU A 283 17.53 0.01 -10.85
CA LEU A 283 18.09 -1.32 -10.60
C LEU A 283 17.38 -2.31 -11.54
N LYS A 284 17.93 -2.48 -12.73
CA LYS A 284 17.58 -3.62 -13.58
C LYS A 284 18.25 -4.88 -13.01
N PRO A 285 17.54 -6.00 -12.92
CA PRO A 285 18.18 -7.30 -12.77
C PRO A 285 19.04 -7.60 -14.00
#